data_AF-A0AAW1DNG5-F1
#
_entry.id   AF-A0AAW1DNG5-F1
#
_cell.length_a   1.000
_cell.length_b   1.000
_cell.length_c   1.000
_cell.angle_alpha   90.00
_cell.angle_beta   90.00
_cell.angle_gamma   90.00
#
_symmetry.space_group_name_H-M   'P 1'
#
loop_
_entity.id
_entity.type
_entity.pdbx_description
1 polymer ?
#
loop_
_entity_poly.entity_id
_entity_poly.type
_entity_poly.pdbx_seq_one_letter_code
_entity_poly.pdbx_strand_id
1 'polypeptide(L)'
;MATDKRTLDKTWKLMDKVVKLCQHPKMNLKNSPPFILDILPDTYQRLRLIYSKYEDRMVVLHTNEHFNVFIVNLMRKCKQAIKLFKEGKEKMFDENSHYRRNLTKLSLVFSHMLSELKALFPNGTFAGDQFRITKSDAAEFWKNNFGNW
;
A
#
# COMPACT_ATOMS: atom_id res chain seq x y z
N MET A 1 4.54 10.22 -13.99
CA MET A 1 3.11 10.13 -14.35
C MET A 1 2.31 10.63 -13.16
N ALA A 2 1.55 11.71 -13.30
CA ALA A 2 0.69 12.22 -12.23
C ALA A 2 -0.47 11.24 -12.01
N THR A 3 -0.82 10.99 -10.74
CA THR A 3 -1.99 10.17 -10.40
C THR A 3 -3.23 11.02 -10.61
N ASP A 4 -4.15 10.56 -11.45
CA ASP A 4 -5.44 11.21 -11.67
C ASP A 4 -6.56 10.48 -10.93
N LYS A 5 -7.73 11.12 -10.85
CA LYS A 5 -8.96 10.56 -10.24
C LYS A 5 -9.28 9.16 -10.77
N ARG A 6 -9.06 8.94 -12.08
CA ARG A 6 -9.31 7.67 -12.76
C ARG A 6 -8.39 6.54 -12.26
N THR A 7 -7.11 6.84 -12.04
CA THR A 7 -6.13 5.87 -11.52
C THR A 7 -6.51 5.45 -10.10
N LEU A 8 -7.07 6.37 -9.32
CA LEU A 8 -7.51 6.12 -7.96
C LEU A 8 -8.77 5.26 -7.92
N ASP A 9 -9.79 5.59 -8.70
CA ASP A 9 -11.00 4.78 -8.88
C ASP A 9 -10.67 3.33 -9.23
N LYS A 10 -9.70 3.17 -10.14
CA LYS A 10 -9.21 1.86 -10.54
C LYS A 10 -8.48 1.15 -9.39
N THR A 11 -7.70 1.87 -8.60
CA THR A 11 -6.95 1.32 -7.47
C THR A 11 -7.90 0.83 -6.37
N TRP A 12 -8.93 1.61 -6.02
CA TRP A 12 -9.94 1.20 -5.04
C TRP A 12 -10.67 -0.08 -5.45
N LYS A 13 -11.10 -0.17 -6.72
CA LYS A 13 -11.73 -1.38 -7.26
C LYS A 13 -10.82 -2.61 -7.20
N LEU A 14 -9.51 -2.43 -7.41
CA LEU A 14 -8.54 -3.51 -7.32
C LEU A 14 -8.32 -3.96 -5.87
N MET A 15 -8.26 -3.02 -4.92
CA MET A 15 -8.16 -3.34 -3.48
C MET A 15 -9.36 -4.15 -3.00
N ASP A 16 -10.58 -3.69 -3.29
CA ASP A 16 -11.82 -4.39 -2.95
C ASP A 16 -11.84 -5.82 -3.53
N LYS A 17 -11.41 -5.98 -4.78
CA LYS A 17 -11.30 -7.30 -5.40
C LYS A 17 -10.31 -8.21 -4.68
N VAL A 18 -9.16 -7.69 -4.21
CA VAL A 18 -8.19 -8.49 -3.44
C VAL A 18 -8.78 -8.90 -2.10
N VAL A 19 -9.47 -8.00 -1.39
CA VAL A 19 -10.15 -8.30 -0.12
C VAL A 19 -11.15 -9.43 -0.32
N LYS A 20 -12.03 -9.34 -1.32
CA LYS A 20 -13.03 -10.38 -1.63
C LYS A 20 -12.40 -11.74 -1.94
N LEU A 21 -11.29 -11.77 -2.67
CA LEU A 21 -10.55 -13.02 -2.95
C LEU A 21 -9.97 -13.62 -1.66
N CYS A 22 -9.43 -12.77 -0.77
CA CYS A 22 -8.87 -13.19 0.51
C CYS A 22 -9.94 -13.64 1.53
N GLN A 23 -11.17 -13.12 1.42
CA GLN A 23 -12.31 -13.51 2.25
C GLN A 23 -12.94 -14.85 1.88
N HIS A 24 -12.49 -15.50 0.79
CA HIS A 24 -13.02 -16.79 0.38
C HIS A 24 -12.88 -17.81 1.53
N PRO A 25 -13.94 -18.55 1.94
CA PRO A 25 -13.93 -19.36 3.15
C PRO A 25 -12.80 -20.40 3.22
N LYS A 26 -12.49 -21.04 2.08
CA LYS A 26 -11.36 -21.99 1.96
C LYS A 26 -9.97 -21.37 2.14
N MET A 27 -9.87 -20.04 2.17
CA MET A 27 -8.59 -19.40 2.44
C MET A 27 -8.18 -19.64 3.89
N ASN A 28 -9.07 -19.67 4.88
CA ASN A 28 -8.69 -19.90 6.27
C ASN A 28 -7.50 -19.01 6.73
N LEU A 29 -7.53 -17.71 6.38
CA LEU A 29 -6.47 -16.78 6.76
C LEU A 29 -6.50 -16.57 8.27
N LYS A 30 -5.38 -16.87 8.93
CA LYS A 30 -5.22 -16.63 10.37
C LYS A 30 -5.14 -15.13 10.64
N ASN A 31 -5.85 -14.66 11.66
CA ASN A 31 -5.80 -13.28 12.11
C ASN A 31 -4.49 -13.03 12.89
N SER A 32 -3.38 -12.94 12.16
CA SER A 32 -2.04 -12.68 12.68
C SER A 32 -1.30 -11.73 11.74
N PRO A 33 -0.51 -10.77 12.25
CA PRO A 33 0.30 -9.92 11.39
C PRO A 33 1.25 -10.74 10.50
N PRO A 34 1.39 -10.41 9.19
CA PRO A 34 0.63 -9.41 8.43
C PRO A 34 -0.73 -9.94 7.94
N PHE A 35 -1.83 -9.32 8.39
CA PHE A 35 -3.19 -9.75 8.04
C PHE A 35 -3.80 -8.86 6.96
N ILE A 36 -3.81 -9.34 5.72
CA ILE A 36 -4.22 -8.56 4.53
C ILE A 36 -5.65 -8.02 4.60
N LEU A 37 -6.53 -8.73 5.32
CA LEU A 37 -7.93 -8.34 5.48
C LEU A 37 -8.12 -7.13 6.39
N ASP A 38 -7.14 -6.80 7.23
CA ASP A 38 -7.12 -5.54 7.98
C ASP A 38 -6.29 -4.47 7.25
N ILE A 39 -5.14 -4.87 6.68
CA ILE A 39 -4.20 -3.94 6.05
C ILE A 39 -4.83 -3.18 4.86
N LEU A 40 -5.59 -3.85 4.00
CA LEU A 40 -6.18 -3.19 2.83
C LEU A 40 -7.29 -2.20 3.23
N PRO A 41 -8.24 -2.54 4.12
CA PRO A 41 -9.16 -1.56 4.69
C PRO A 41 -8.45 -0.39 5.39
N ASP A 42 -7.41 -0.65 6.20
CA ASP A 42 -6.64 0.41 6.86
C ASP A 42 -5.97 1.35 5.86
N THR A 43 -5.40 0.78 4.80
CA THR A 43 -4.81 1.55 3.69
C THR A 43 -5.87 2.42 3.02
N TYR A 44 -7.07 1.88 2.80
CA TYR A 44 -8.19 2.63 2.24
C TYR A 44 -8.60 3.80 3.14
N GLN A 45 -8.75 3.57 4.45
CA GLN A 45 -9.09 4.62 5.40
C GLN A 45 -8.01 5.71 5.45
N ARG A 46 -6.73 5.31 5.42
CA ARG A 46 -5.62 6.27 5.39
C ARG A 46 -5.63 7.12 4.12
N LEU A 47 -5.87 6.50 2.96
CA LEU A 47 -6.01 7.22 1.70
C LEU A 47 -7.20 8.19 1.76
N ARG A 48 -8.37 7.76 2.24
CA ARG A 48 -9.54 8.65 2.42
C ARG A 48 -9.23 9.86 3.30
N LEU A 49 -8.52 9.65 4.41
CA LEU A 49 -8.09 10.75 5.28
C LEU A 49 -7.19 11.73 4.51
N ILE A 50 -6.21 11.22 3.75
CA ILE A 50 -5.36 12.07 2.90
C ILE A 50 -6.23 12.87 1.93
N TYR A 51 -7.15 12.23 1.21
CA TYR A 51 -8.04 12.94 0.27
C TYR A 51 -8.81 14.08 0.94
N SER A 52 -9.39 13.83 2.12
CA SER A 52 -10.15 14.85 2.86
C SER A 52 -9.29 16.07 3.25
N LYS A 53 -7.97 15.90 3.44
CA LYS A 53 -7.06 17.00 3.78
C LYS A 53 -6.62 17.84 2.57
N TYR A 54 -6.90 17.37 1.36
CA TYR A 54 -6.48 18.02 0.12
C TYR A 54 -7.66 18.36 -0.80
N GLU A 55 -8.91 18.24 -0.35
CA GLU A 55 -10.11 18.39 -1.20
C GLU A 55 -10.08 19.66 -2.06
N ASP A 56 -9.72 20.80 -1.46
CA ASP A 56 -9.61 22.11 -2.14
C ASP A 56 -8.28 22.32 -2.88
N ARG A 57 -7.32 21.40 -2.73
CA ARG A 57 -5.95 21.51 -3.24
C ARG A 57 -5.42 20.18 -3.81
N MET A 58 -6.28 19.46 -4.52
CA MET A 58 -5.96 18.15 -5.13
C MET A 58 -4.74 18.20 -6.05
N VAL A 59 -4.51 19.33 -6.72
CA VAL A 59 -3.34 19.55 -7.57
C VAL A 59 -2.05 19.33 -6.77
N VAL A 60 -1.95 19.84 -5.54
CA VAL A 60 -0.77 19.68 -4.67
C VAL A 60 -0.51 18.21 -4.34
N LEU A 61 -1.57 17.45 -4.05
CA LEU A 61 -1.47 16.02 -3.77
C LEU A 61 -1.02 15.24 -5.03
N HIS A 62 -1.59 15.57 -6.20
CA HIS A 62 -1.23 14.93 -7.46
C HIS A 62 0.16 15.33 -7.98
N THR A 63 0.72 16.45 -7.53
CA THR A 63 2.12 16.81 -7.80
C THR A 63 3.11 16.20 -6.82
N ASN A 64 2.65 15.64 -5.70
CA ASN A 64 3.54 14.99 -4.74
C ASN A 64 4.09 13.67 -5.32
N GLU A 65 5.41 13.60 -5.49
CA GLU A 65 6.09 12.47 -6.13
C GLU A 65 5.89 11.17 -5.34
N HIS A 66 6.10 11.21 -4.02
CA HIS A 66 5.93 10.05 -3.14
C HIS A 66 4.53 9.48 -3.20
N PHE A 67 3.51 10.34 -3.18
CA PHE A 67 2.12 9.92 -3.31
C PHE A 67 1.85 9.22 -4.65
N ASN A 68 2.37 9.79 -5.74
CA ASN A 68 2.21 9.20 -7.07
C ASN A 68 2.88 7.82 -7.17
N VAL A 69 4.12 7.71 -6.69
CA VAL A 69 4.84 6.44 -6.65
C VAL A 69 4.09 5.42 -5.81
N PHE A 70 3.56 5.83 -4.64
CA PHE A 70 2.78 4.98 -3.76
C PHE A 70 1.54 4.42 -4.46
N ILE A 71 0.71 5.26 -5.09
CA ILE A 71 -0.52 4.80 -5.76
C ILE A 71 -0.20 3.86 -6.92
N VAL A 72 0.79 4.19 -7.75
CA VAL A 72 1.20 3.33 -8.86
C VAL A 72 1.68 1.97 -8.34
N ASN A 73 2.46 1.96 -7.25
CA ASN A 73 2.91 0.74 -6.61
C ASN A 73 1.73 -0.07 -6.04
N LEU A 74 0.80 0.58 -5.33
CA LEU A 74 -0.39 -0.05 -4.76
C LEU A 74 -1.24 -0.72 -5.84
N MET A 75 -1.50 -0.02 -6.94
CA MET A 75 -2.20 -0.57 -8.09
C MET A 75 -1.47 -1.80 -8.67
N ARG A 76 -0.14 -1.73 -8.82
CA ARG A 76 0.67 -2.85 -9.32
C ARG A 76 0.61 -4.07 -8.38
N LYS A 77 0.73 -3.86 -7.07
CA LYS A 77 0.66 -4.94 -6.07
C LYS A 77 -0.74 -5.56 -5.99
N CYS A 78 -1.81 -4.78 -6.11
CA CYS A 78 -3.16 -5.33 -6.21
C CYS A 78 -3.36 -6.19 -7.47
N LYS A 79 -2.85 -5.74 -8.63
CA LYS A 79 -2.88 -6.55 -9.86
C LYS A 79 -2.08 -7.84 -9.71
N GLN A 80 -0.92 -7.79 -9.06
CA GLN A 80 -0.11 -8.96 -8.75
C GLN A 80 -0.86 -9.96 -7.87
N ALA A 81 -1.54 -9.50 -6.82
CA ALA A 81 -2.39 -10.33 -5.97
C ALA A 81 -3.48 -11.03 -6.79
N ILE A 82 -4.23 -10.28 -7.60
CA ILE A 82 -5.31 -10.83 -8.43
C ILE A 82 -4.76 -11.86 -9.43
N LYS A 83 -3.61 -11.60 -10.04
CA LYS A 83 -2.93 -12.54 -10.94
C LYS A 83 -2.55 -13.83 -10.21
N LEU A 84 -2.01 -13.70 -8.99
CA LEU A 84 -1.65 -14.84 -8.14
C LEU A 84 -2.86 -15.74 -7.86
N PHE A 85 -4.02 -15.17 -7.53
CA PHE A 85 -5.25 -15.95 -7.34
C PHE A 85 -5.70 -16.64 -8.64
N LYS A 86 -5.62 -15.94 -9.78
CA LYS A 86 -6.01 -16.49 -11.09
C LYS A 86 -5.13 -17.67 -11.51
N GLU A 87 -3.83 -17.60 -11.25
CA GLU A 87 -2.86 -18.64 -11.59
C GLU A 87 -2.87 -19.79 -10.56
N GLY A 88 -3.02 -19.46 -9.28
CA GLY A 88 -3.02 -20.43 -8.20
C GLY A 88 -4.26 -21.33 -8.17
N LYS A 89 -5.44 -20.80 -8.51
CA LYS A 89 -6.72 -21.53 -8.45
C LYS A 89 -6.84 -22.30 -7.12
N GLU A 90 -7.10 -23.60 -7.15
CA GLU A 90 -7.20 -24.46 -5.97
C GLU A 90 -5.94 -24.46 -5.09
N LYS A 91 -4.75 -24.24 -5.68
CA LYS A 91 -3.50 -24.18 -4.90
C LYS A 91 -3.45 -22.97 -3.96
N MET A 92 -4.33 -21.97 -4.11
CA MET A 92 -4.46 -20.88 -3.12
C MET A 92 -4.98 -21.38 -1.76
N PHE A 93 -5.73 -22.47 -1.76
CA PHE A 93 -6.35 -23.04 -0.57
C PHE A 93 -5.45 -24.06 0.15
N ASP A 94 -4.42 -24.56 -0.53
CA ASP A 94 -3.37 -25.35 0.11
C ASP A 94 -2.40 -24.41 0.85
N GLU A 95 -2.40 -24.50 2.19
CA GLU A 95 -1.58 -23.66 3.07
C GLU A 95 -0.08 -23.78 2.80
N ASN A 96 0.38 -24.93 2.31
CA ASN A 96 1.80 -25.21 2.07
C ASN A 96 2.25 -24.84 0.64
N SER A 97 1.31 -24.46 -0.22
CA SER A 97 1.61 -24.17 -1.61
C SER A 97 2.52 -22.95 -1.76
N HIS A 98 3.27 -22.90 -2.85
CA HIS A 98 4.07 -21.71 -3.17
C HIS A 98 3.18 -20.48 -3.44
N TYR A 99 1.97 -20.66 -3.95
CA TYR A 99 1.00 -19.58 -4.16
C TYR A 99 0.58 -18.97 -2.82
N ARG A 100 0.33 -19.80 -1.81
CA ARG A 100 -0.02 -19.30 -0.48
C ARG A 100 1.14 -18.57 0.19
N ARG A 101 2.35 -19.12 0.10
CA ARG A 101 3.57 -18.43 0.54
C ARG A 101 3.79 -17.09 -0.16
N ASN A 102 3.50 -17.01 -1.47
CA ASN A 102 3.58 -15.77 -2.23
C ASN A 102 2.51 -14.76 -1.79
N LEU A 103 1.31 -15.20 -1.43
CA LEU A 103 0.30 -14.33 -0.85
C LEU A 103 0.76 -13.77 0.50
N THR A 104 1.33 -14.60 1.38
CA THR A 104 1.89 -14.14 2.66
C THR A 104 2.98 -13.09 2.46
N LYS A 105 3.90 -13.31 1.51
CA LYS A 105 4.91 -12.30 1.14
C LYS A 105 4.26 -11.01 0.65
N LEU A 106 3.20 -11.10 -0.14
CA LEU A 106 2.49 -9.93 -0.63
C LEU A 106 1.74 -9.19 0.48
N SER A 107 1.16 -9.89 1.45
CA SER A 107 0.58 -9.32 2.67
C SER A 107 1.62 -8.53 3.47
N LEU A 108 2.84 -9.06 3.60
CA LEU A 108 3.94 -8.34 4.24
C LEU A 108 4.32 -7.06 3.49
N VAL A 109 4.37 -7.12 2.15
CA VAL A 109 4.61 -5.95 1.31
C VAL A 109 3.52 -4.89 1.51
N PHE A 110 2.24 -5.27 1.53
CA PHE A 110 1.15 -4.33 1.81
C PHE A 110 1.28 -3.72 3.22
N SER A 111 1.70 -4.50 4.22
CA SER A 111 1.97 -3.99 5.58
C SER A 111 3.04 -2.90 5.56
N HIS A 112 4.17 -3.14 4.90
CA HIS A 112 5.25 -2.16 4.79
C HIS A 112 4.81 -0.89 4.04
N MET A 113 4.04 -1.06 2.96
CA MET A 113 3.48 0.07 2.22
C MET A 113 2.56 0.92 3.10
N LEU A 114 1.69 0.29 3.90
CA LEU A 114 0.83 1.02 4.85
C LEU A 114 1.66 1.77 5.90
N SER A 115 2.70 1.15 6.44
CA SER A 115 3.60 1.80 7.40
C SER A 115 4.32 3.01 6.80
N GLU A 116 4.83 2.89 5.57
CA GLU A 116 5.44 4.00 4.83
C GLU A 116 4.45 5.14 4.59
N LEU A 117 3.22 4.81 4.13
CA LEU A 117 2.16 5.81 3.96
C LEU A 117 1.82 6.50 5.27
N LYS A 118 1.76 5.75 6.38
CA LYS A 118 1.51 6.32 7.71
C LYS A 118 2.63 7.26 8.14
N ALA A 119 3.88 6.91 7.89
CA ALA A 119 5.05 7.71 8.25
C ALA A 119 5.16 9.01 7.42
N LEU A 120 4.90 8.94 6.11
CA LEU A 120 4.96 10.11 5.23
C LEU A 120 3.73 11.03 5.36
N PHE A 121 2.59 10.49 5.80
CA PHE A 121 1.33 11.24 5.93
C PHE A 121 0.72 11.13 7.33
N PRO A 122 1.43 11.42 8.45
CA PRO A 122 1.05 11.07 9.83
C PRO A 122 -0.39 11.44 10.22
N ASN A 123 -0.90 12.57 9.73
CA ASN A 123 -2.27 13.05 9.97
C ASN A 123 -3.07 13.28 8.67
N GLY A 124 -2.73 12.55 7.61
CA GLY A 124 -3.30 12.73 6.28
C GLY A 124 -2.65 13.85 5.47
N THR A 125 -1.67 14.56 6.02
CA THR A 125 -0.89 15.60 5.36
C THR A 125 0.53 15.11 5.13
N PHE A 126 1.08 15.39 3.94
CA PHE A 126 2.47 15.08 3.64
C PHE A 126 3.40 15.81 4.61
N ALA A 127 4.29 15.05 5.25
CA ALA A 127 5.28 15.53 6.21
C ALA A 127 6.64 14.90 5.90
N GLY A 128 7.01 14.86 4.61
CA GLY A 128 8.29 14.33 4.15
C GLY A 128 9.45 15.07 4.82
N ASP A 129 9.39 16.40 4.84
CA ASP A 129 10.34 17.30 5.50
C ASP A 129 10.54 17.01 7.01
N GLN A 130 9.54 16.41 7.67
CA GLN A 130 9.58 16.03 9.08
C GLN A 130 10.02 14.56 9.29
N PHE A 131 10.25 13.81 8.22
CA PHE A 131 10.69 12.43 8.31
C PHE A 131 12.08 12.34 8.93
N ARG A 132 12.16 11.67 10.08
CA ARG A 132 13.40 11.53 10.85
C ARG A 132 14.00 10.15 10.65
N ILE A 133 15.14 10.10 9.94
CA ILE A 133 15.98 8.91 9.91
C ILE A 133 16.54 8.69 11.33
N THR A 134 16.35 7.48 11.87
CA THR A 134 16.64 7.18 13.29
C THR A 134 18.13 7.20 13.60
N LYS A 135 18.97 6.74 12.66
CA LYS A 135 20.42 6.66 12.80
C LYS A 135 21.05 7.92 12.20
N SER A 136 21.84 8.64 13.00
CA SER A 136 22.35 9.98 12.65
C SER A 136 23.31 9.96 11.46
N ASP A 137 24.17 8.96 11.39
CA ASP A 137 25.06 8.66 10.26
C ASP A 137 24.29 8.43 8.96
N ALA A 138 23.20 7.65 9.01
CA ALA A 138 22.32 7.45 7.85
C ALA A 138 21.55 8.73 7.47
N ALA A 139 21.18 9.56 8.46
CA ALA A 139 20.51 10.83 8.23
C ALA A 139 21.45 11.83 7.52
N GLU A 140 22.70 11.90 7.96
CA GLU A 140 23.74 12.71 7.33
C GLU A 140 24.05 12.23 5.91
N PHE A 141 24.21 10.91 5.72
CA PHE A 141 24.37 10.31 4.41
C PHE A 141 23.23 10.72 3.46
N TRP A 142 21.98 10.61 3.90
CA TRP A 142 20.84 10.98 3.08
C TRP A 142 20.86 12.46 2.71
N LYS A 143 21.04 13.33 3.71
CA LYS A 143 21.08 14.78 3.50
C LYS A 143 22.17 15.20 2.51
N ASN A 144 23.34 14.58 2.59
CA ASN A 144 24.49 14.91 1.73
C ASN A 144 24.28 14.45 0.27
N ASN A 145 23.50 13.39 0.02
CA ASN A 145 23.33 12.82 -1.31
C ASN A 145 22.01 13.21 -1.98
N PHE A 146 20.95 13.44 -1.21
CA PHE A 146 19.59 13.63 -1.70
C PHE A 146 18.92 14.91 -1.17
N GLY A 147 19.54 15.62 -0.24
CA GLY A 147 18.96 16.82 0.38
C GLY A 147 17.87 16.49 1.40
N ASN A 148 16.81 17.30 1.42
CA ASN A 148 15.65 17.06 2.29
C ASN A 148 14.66 16.09 1.61
N TRP A 149 13.87 15.40 2.44
CA TRP A 149 12.73 14.57 2.04
C TRP A 149 11.58 15.38 1.42
#